data_AF-A0A846GKI5-F1
#
_entry.id   AF-A0A846GKI5-F1
#
_cell.length_a   1.000
_cell.length_b   1.000
_cell.length_c   1.000
_cell.angle_alpha   90.00
_cell.angle_beta   90.00
_cell.angle_gamma   90.00
#
_symmetry.space_group_name_H-M   'P 1'
#
loop_
_entity.id
_entity.type
_entity.pdbx_description
1 polymer ?
#
loop_
_entity_poly.entity_id
_entity_poly.type
_entity_poly.pdbx_seq_one_letter_code
_entity_poly.pdbx_strand_id
1 'polypeptide(L)' 'MQLIAAIKLYDNGRLSSGAAANLAGIPKVLFLTKLADYGVDTFQLTEAELAEEFRRA' A
#
# COMPACT_ATOMS: atom_id res chain seq x y z
N MET A 1 7.47 -1.84 13.93
CA MET A 1 7.98 -2.90 13.02
C MET A 1 7.00 -3.20 11.87
N GLN A 2 5.69 -3.33 12.12
CA GLN A 2 4.71 -3.70 11.08
C GLN A 2 4.58 -2.70 9.91
N LEU A 3 4.70 -1.39 10.18
CA LEU A 3 4.58 -0.36 9.14
C LEU A 3 5.66 -0.47 8.04
N ILE A 4 6.94 -0.61 8.41
CA ILE A 4 8.04 -0.69 7.44
C ILE A 4 7.91 -1.96 6.58
N ALA A 5 7.54 -3.09 7.18
CA ALA A 5 7.30 -4.32 6.45
C ALA A 5 6.13 -4.19 5.48
N ALA A 6 5.03 -3.57 5.90
CA ALA A 6 3.87 -3.31 5.04
C ALA A 6 4.22 -2.38 3.86
N ILE A 7 4.96 -1.29 4.13
CA ILE A 7 5.46 -0.38 3.10
C ILE A 7 6.35 -1.12 2.11
N LYS A 8 7.27 -1.97 2.57
CA LYS A 8 8.17 -2.68 1.66
C LYS A 8 7.46 -3.74 0.81
N LEU A 9 6.42 -4.37 1.34
CA LEU A 9 5.60 -5.30 0.58
C LEU A 9 4.70 -4.58 -0.44
N TYR A 10 4.21 -3.41 -0.09
CA TYR A 10 3.48 -2.52 -0.99
C TYR A 10 4.36 -2.03 -2.15
N ASP A 11 5.54 -1.48 -1.82
CA ASP A 11 6.56 -0.98 -2.77
C ASP A 11 6.99 -2.05 -3.79
N ASN A 12 7.08 -3.31 -3.37
CA ASN A 12 7.38 -4.44 -4.27
C ASN A 12 6.15 -4.98 -5.03
N GLY A 13 4.98 -4.35 -4.94
CA GLY A 13 3.73 -4.81 -5.56
C GLY A 13 3.16 -6.12 -5.02
N ARG A 14 3.64 -6.59 -3.85
CA ARG A 14 3.20 -7.87 -3.24
C ARG A 14 1.89 -7.74 -2.47
N LEU A 15 1.58 -6.54 -2.00
CA LEU A 15 0.33 -6.22 -1.31
C LEU A 15 -0.28 -4.97 -1.94
N SER A 16 -1.60 -4.95 -2.07
CA SER A 16 -2.31 -3.70 -2.31
C SER A 16 -2.21 -2.76 -1.11
N SER A 17 -2.44 -1.47 -1.31
CA SER A 17 -2.48 -0.46 -0.24
C SER A 17 -3.45 -0.84 0.89
N GLY A 18 -4.59 -1.46 0.56
CA GLY A 18 -5.56 -1.93 1.55
C GLY A 18 -5.04 -3.11 2.38
N ALA A 19 -4.40 -4.09 1.73
CA ALA A 19 -3.81 -5.24 2.44
C ALA A 19 -2.59 -4.84 3.28
N ALA A 20 -1.76 -3.93 2.77
CA ALA A 20 -0.63 -3.36 3.48
C ALA A 20 -1.08 -2.52 4.69
N ALA A 21 -2.13 -1.70 4.55
CA ALA A 21 -2.70 -0.95 5.67
C ALA A 21 -3.24 -1.86 6.78
N ASN A 22 -3.93 -2.95 6.41
CA ASN A 22 -4.38 -3.97 7.36
C ASN A 22 -3.20 -4.64 8.07
N LEU A 23 -2.14 -4.99 7.34
CA LEU A 23 -0.92 -5.57 7.92
C LEU A 23 -0.22 -4.59 8.88
N ALA A 24 -0.28 -3.29 8.58
CA ALA A 24 0.25 -2.23 9.43
C ALA A 24 -0.67 -1.86 10.61
N GLY A 25 -1.90 -2.41 10.66
CA GLY A 25 -2.88 -2.12 11.70
C GLY A 25 -3.42 -0.69 11.67
N ILE A 26 -3.41 -0.03 10.51
CA ILE A 26 -3.85 1.36 10.36
C ILE A 26 -4.86 1.53 9.22
N PRO A 27 -5.70 2.59 9.23
CA PRO A 27 -6.61 2.87 8.13
C PRO A 27 -5.88 3.05 6.78
N LYS A 28 -6.48 2.60 5.67
CA LYS A 28 -5.92 2.73 4.29
C LYS A 28 -5.49 4.16 3.98
N VAL A 29 -6.32 5.15 4.28
CA VAL A 29 -6.00 6.57 4.05
C VAL A 29 -4.76 6.99 4.83
N LEU A 30 -4.65 6.60 6.11
CA LEU A 30 -3.49 6.92 6.94
C LEU A 30 -2.22 6.22 6.42
N PHE A 31 -2.34 4.97 5.97
CA PHE A 31 -1.25 4.25 5.34
C PHE A 31 -0.73 4.99 4.10
N LEU A 32 -1.63 5.40 3.20
CA LEU A 32 -1.28 6.14 1.99
C LEU A 32 -0.59 7.48 2.30
N THR A 33 -1.06 8.21 3.32
CA THR A 33 -0.37 9.45 3.74
C THR A 33 1.03 9.20 4.29
N LYS A 34 1.27 8.03 4.89
CA LYS A 34 2.58 7.67 5.42
C LYS A 34 3.58 7.27 4.35
N LEU A 35 3.16 6.81 3.17
CA LEU A 35 4.10 6.44 2.09
C LEU A 35 5.04 7.61 1.71
N ALA A 36 4.51 8.84 1.73
CA ALA A 36 5.29 10.05 1.48
C ALA A 36 6.42 10.26 2.50
N ASP A 37 6.19 9.94 3.78
CA ASP A 37 7.20 10.02 4.84
C ASP A 37 8.38 9.04 4.62
N TYR A 38 8.15 7.97 3.84
CA TYR A 38 9.14 6.93 3.56
C TYR A 38 9.72 7.02 2.13
N GLY A 39 9.42 8.09 1.39
CA GLY A 39 9.95 8.31 0.03
C GLY A 39 9.45 7.29 -0.99
N VAL A 40 8.32 6.62 -0.72
CA VAL A 40 7.65 5.74 -1.68
C VAL A 40 6.68 6.58 -2.48
N ASP A 41 6.83 6.59 -3.81
CA ASP A 41 5.95 7.33 -4.71
C ASP A 41 4.52 6.81 -4.57
N THR A 42 3.63 7.65 -4.03
CA THR A 42 2.20 7.35 -3.81
C THR A 42 1.42 7.11 -5.11
N PHE A 43 2.03 7.42 -6.26
CA PHE A 43 1.43 7.34 -7.59
C PHE A 43 1.92 6.17 -8.43
N GLN A 44 2.80 5.31 -7.92
CA GLN A 44 2.94 3.97 -8.50
C GLN A 44 1.72 3.15 -8.08
N LEU A 45 0.57 3.45 -8.70
CA LEU A 45 -0.52 2.49 -8.81
C LEU A 45 0.08 1.33 -9.61
N THR A 46 0.72 0.40 -8.89
CA THR A 46 1.30 -0.79 -9.50
C THR A 46 0.20 -1.47 -10.30
N GLU A 47 0.50 -2.05 -11.46
CA GLU A 47 -0.51 -2.75 -12.29
C GLU A 47 -1.34 -3.74 -11.47
N ALA A 48 -0.75 -4.31 -10.41
CA ALA A 48 -1.41 -5.17 -9.43
C ALA A 48 -2.52 -4.47 -8.62
N GLU A 49 -2.34 -3.22 -8.18
CA GLU A 49 -3.39 -2.45 -7.52
C GLU A 49 -4.52 -2.09 -8.47
N LEU A 50 -4.20 -1.62 -9.68
CA LEU A 50 -5.22 -1.29 -10.67
C LEU A 50 -6.04 -2.53 -11.05
N ALA A 51 -5.40 -3.68 -11.25
CA ALA A 51 -6.07 -4.93 -11.55
C ALA A 51 -6.95 -5.42 -10.38
N GLU A 52 -6.52 -5.22 -9.14
CA GLU A 52 -7.30 -5.62 -7.97
C GLU A 52 -8.47 -4.68 -7.69
N GLU A 53 -8.32 -3.37 -7.92
CA GLU A 53 -9.43 -2.41 -7.82
C GLU A 53 -10.46 -2.66 -8.95
N PHE A 54 -10.03 -3.01 -10.17
CA PHE A 54 -10.94 -3.44 -11.24
C PHE A 54 -11.68 -4.74 -10.93
N ARG A 55 -11.08 -5.67 -10.19
CA ARG A 55 -11.74 -6.92 -9.76
C ARG A 55 -12.78 -6.71 -8.65
N ARG A 56 -12.72 -5.57 -7.94
CA ARG A 56 -13.61 -5.26 -6.81
C ARG A 56 -14.67 -4.20 -7.14
N ALA A 57 -14.71 -3.72 -8.39
CA ALA A 57 -15.78 -2.89 -8.95
C ALA A 57 -16.91 -3.76 -9.51
#